data_AF-A0A0B0D416-F1
#
_entry.id   AF-A0A0B0D416-F1
#
_cell.length_a   1.000
_cell.length_b   1.000
_cell.length_c   1.000
_cell.angle_alpha   90.00
_cell.angle_beta   90.00
_cell.angle_gamma   90.00
#
_symmetry.space_group_name_H-M   'P 1'
#
loop_
_entity.id
_entity.type
_entity.pdbx_description
1 polymer ?
#
loop_
_entity_poly.entity_id
_entity_poly.type
_entity_poly.pdbx_seq_one_letter_code
_entity_poly.pdbx_strand_id
1 'polypeptide(L)' 'MKMLLIFLALFSQLTAYVLIFFYLWPGIILLLSSYLFLAVILFVLIRERRNEKKEEANHDYSDY' A
#
# COMPACT_ATOMS: atom_id res chain seq x y z
N MET A 1 12.50 0.27 2.10
CA MET A 1 11.48 -0.74 1.72
C MET A 1 10.11 -0.12 1.46
N LYS A 2 9.48 0.57 2.44
CA LYS A 2 8.12 1.15 2.29
C LYS A 2 7.99 2.17 1.14
N MET A 3 8.97 3.06 1.00
CA MET A 3 9.01 4.07 -0.06
C MET A 3 9.11 3.44 -1.46
N LEU A 4 9.82 2.31 -1.60
CA LEU A 4 9.91 1.57 -2.86
C LEU A 4 8.58 0.91 -3.23
N LEU A 5 7.86 0.34 -2.25
CA LEU A 5 6.53 -0.24 -2.47
C LEU A 5 5.51 0.81 -2.92
N ILE A 6 5.51 1.98 -2.27
CA ILE A 6 4.65 3.11 -2.63
C ILE A 6 5.01 3.62 -4.04
N PHE A 7 6.31 3.79 -4.32
CA PHE A 7 6.78 4.21 -5.63
C PHE A 7 6.37 3.23 -6.73
N LEU A 8 6.53 1.93 -6.51
CA LEU A 8 6.15 0.89 -7.46
C LEU A 8 4.64 0.86 -7.70
N ALA A 9 3.83 1.05 -6.66
CA ALA A 9 2.37 1.12 -6.77
C ALA A 9 1.91 2.34 -7.59
N LEU A 10 2.48 3.52 -7.32
CA LEU A 10 2.19 4.74 -8.07
C LEU A 10 2.65 4.63 -9.53
N PHE A 11 3.84 4.08 -9.76
CA PHE A 11 4.38 3.89 -11.09
C PHE A 11 3.51 2.91 -11.89
N SER A 12 3.08 1.81 -11.27
CA SER A 12 2.14 0.86 -11.86
C SER A 12 0.79 1.51 -12.23
N GLN A 13 0.23 2.34 -11.35
CA GLN A 13 -1.01 3.09 -11.64
C GLN A 13 -0.85 4.04 -12.83
N LEU A 14 0.21 4.86 -12.83
CA LEU A 14 0.50 5.77 -13.94
C LEU A 14 0.66 5.02 -15.25
N THR A 15 1.40 3.92 -15.23
CA THR A 15 1.60 3.08 -16.41
C THR A 15 0.29 2.47 -16.88
N ALA A 16 -0.58 2.00 -15.97
CA ALA A 16 -1.90 1.47 -16.29
C ALA A 16 -2.80 2.51 -16.97
N TYR A 17 -2.83 3.74 -16.46
CA TYR A 17 -3.61 4.83 -17.06
C TYR A 17 -3.13 5.15 -18.48
N VAL A 18 -1.82 5.16 -18.72
CA VAL A 18 -1.27 5.36 -20.07
C VAL A 18 -1.60 4.16 -20.98
N LEU A 19 -1.51 2.93 -20.46
CA LEU A 19 -1.75 1.72 -21.24
C LEU A 19 -3.21 1.57 -21.68
N ILE A 20 -4.16 2.04 -20.88
CA ILE A 20 -5.61 2.01 -21.19
C ILE A 20 -5.92 2.72 -22.52
N PHE A 21 -5.16 3.76 -22.88
CA PHE A 21 -5.35 4.48 -24.15
C PHE A 21 -5.00 3.64 -25.39
N PHE A 22 -4.06 2.69 -25.25
CA PHE A 22 -3.60 1.85 -26.36
C PHE A 22 -4.25 0.45 -26.33
N TYR A 23 -4.45 -0.11 -25.14
CA TYR A 23 -4.95 -1.46 -24.93
C TYR A 23 -5.87 -1.51 -23.71
N LEU A 24 -7.19 -1.39 -23.96
CA LEU A 24 -8.24 -1.38 -22.94
C LEU A 24 -8.17 -2.58 -21.98
N TRP A 25 -8.15 -3.80 -22.51
CA TRP A 25 -8.19 -5.03 -21.69
C TRP A 25 -6.99 -5.19 -20.74
N PRO A 26 -5.72 -5.17 -21.22
CA PRO A 26 -4.57 -5.28 -20.32
C PRO A 26 -4.44 -4.06 -19.42
N GLY A 27 -4.86 -2.87 -19.87
CA GLY A 27 -4.90 -1.67 -19.04
C GLY A 27 -5.83 -1.82 -17.83
N ILE A 28 -7.04 -2.37 -18.02
CA ILE A 28 -8.00 -2.63 -16.93
C ILE A 28 -7.45 -3.67 -15.95
N ILE A 29 -6.84 -4.76 -16.44
CA ILE A 29 -6.24 -5.80 -15.58
C ILE A 29 -5.09 -5.21 -14.75
N LEU A 30 -4.23 -4.40 -15.37
CA LEU A 30 -3.12 -3.74 -14.69
C LEU A 30 -3.62 -2.75 -13.63
N LEU A 31 -4.68 -2.00 -13.96
CA LEU A 31 -5.32 -1.07 -13.03
C LEU A 31 -5.89 -1.80 -11.81
N LEU A 32 -6.64 -2.89 -12.01
CA LEU A 32 -7.17 -3.72 -10.92
C LEU A 32 -6.06 -4.28 -10.03
N SER A 33 -4.97 -4.75 -10.63
CA SER A 33 -3.78 -5.21 -9.90
C SER A 33 -3.18 -4.09 -9.05
N SER A 34 -3.12 -2.87 -9.57
CA SER A 34 -2.59 -1.72 -8.83
C SER A 34 -3.41 -1.38 -7.57
N TYR A 35 -4.74 -1.56 -7.63
CA TYR A 35 -5.62 -1.39 -6.47
C TYR A 35 -5.39 -2.47 -5.40
N LEU A 36 -5.08 -3.71 -5.80
CA LEU A 36 -4.68 -4.76 -4.86
C LEU A 36 -3.37 -4.39 -4.13
N PHE A 37 -2.37 -3.87 -4.84
CA PHE A 37 -1.14 -3.38 -4.21
C PHE A 37 -1.41 -2.25 -3.23
N LEU A 38 -2.30 -1.33 -3.57
CA LEU A 38 -2.70 -0.24 -2.69
C LEU A 38 -3.37 -0.77 -1.41
N ALA A 39 -4.26 -1.77 -1.52
CA ALA A 39 -4.89 -2.41 -0.38
C ALA A 39 -3.87 -3.09 0.55
N VAL A 40 -2.85 -3.76 -0.01
CA VAL A 40 -1.75 -4.36 0.76
C VAL A 40 -0.94 -3.29 1.49
N ILE A 41 -0.63 -2.17 0.83
CA ILE A 41 0.09 -1.04 1.46
C ILE A 41 -0.70 -0.48 2.63
N LEU A 42 -2.01 -0.26 2.45
CA LEU A 42 -2.89 0.21 3.53
C LEU A 42 -2.92 -0.77 4.69
N PHE A 43 -3.03 -2.07 4.42
CA PHE A 43 -3.02 -3.10 5.46
C PHE A 43 -1.71 -3.10 6.26
N VAL A 44 -0.57 -2.98 5.59
CA VAL A 44 0.75 -2.89 6.24
C VAL A 44 0.82 -1.64 7.14
N LEU A 45 0.40 -0.48 6.64
CA LEU A 45 0.39 0.77 7.40
C LEU A 45 -0.53 0.70 8.63
N ILE A 46 -1.72 0.12 8.48
CA ILE A 46 -2.66 -0.07 9.60
C ILE A 46 -2.08 -1.03 10.63
N ARG A 47 -1.43 -2.12 10.19
CA ARG A 47 -0.79 -3.08 11.09
C ARG A 47 0.34 -2.44 11.87
N GLU A 48 1.17 -1.63 11.24
CA GLU A 48 2.23 -0.86 11.91
C GLU A 48 1.65 0.09 12.95
N ARG A 49 0.67 0.92 12.57
CA ARG A 49 -0.06 1.80 13.49
C ARG A 49 -0.64 1.06 14.71
N ARG A 50 -1.14 -0.16 14.52
CA ARG A 50 -1.65 -0.99 15.63
C ARG A 50 -0.54 -1.55 16.51
N ASN A 51 0.62 -1.87 15.93
CA ASN A 51 1.77 -2.35 16.68
C ASN A 51 2.39 -1.23 17.52
N GLU A 52 2.56 -0.03 16.97
CA GLU A 52 3.04 1.15 17.69
C GLU A 52 2.15 1.45 18.90
N LYS A 53 0.82 1.46 18.71
CA LYS A 53 -0.15 1.63 19.81
C LYS A 53 -0.09 0.53 20.87
N LYS A 54 0.27 -0.70 20.49
CA LYS A 54 0.45 -1.80 21.44
C LYS A 54 1.73 -1.65 22.23
N GLU A 55 2.81 -1.19 21.61
CA GLU A 55 4.07 -0.91 22.31
C GLU A 55 3.91 0.24 23.31
N GLU A 56 3.20 1.31 22.95
CA GLU A 56 2.85 2.41 23.86
C GLU A 56 2.02 1.92 25.06
N ALA A 57 0.97 1.13 24.79
CA ALA A 57 0.12 0.57 25.85
C ALA A 57 0.84 -0.43 26.77
N ASN A 58 1.94 -1.05 26.31
CA ASN A 58 2.70 -2.02 27.10
C ASN A 58 3.85 -1.37 27.89
N HIS A 59 4.37 -0.22 27.44
CA HIS A 59 5.40 0.54 28.17
C HIS A 59 4.83 1.38 29.33
N ASP A 60 3.56 1.78 29.29
CA ASP A 60 2.95 2.62 30.33
C ASP A 60 2.66 1.88 31.66
N TYR A 61 2.84 0.56 31.71
CA TYR A 61 2.63 -0.26 32.92
C TYR A 61 3.92 -0.63 33.68
N SER A 62 5.10 -0.27 33.17
CA SER A 62 6.38 -0.67 33.78
C SER A 62 7.01 0.39 34.68
N ASP A 63 6.40 1.56 34.82
CA ASP A 63 6.98 2.71 35.55
C ASP A 63 6.05 3.26 36.67
N TYR A 64 5.28 2.37 37.32
CA TYR A 64 4.59 2.62 38.59
C TYR A 64 5.06 1.65 39.68
#